data_AF-A0A4V6T577-F1
#
_entry.id   AF-A0A4V6T577-F1
#
_cell.length_a   1.000
_cell.length_b   1.000
_cell.length_c   1.000
_cell.angle_alpha   90.00
_cell.angle_beta   90.00
_cell.angle_gamma   90.00
#
_symmetry.space_group_name_H-M   'P 1'
#
loop_
_entity.id
_entity.type
_entity.pdbx_description
1 polymer ?
#
loop_
_entity_poly.entity_id
_entity_poly.type
_entity_poly.pdbx_seq_one_letter_code
_entity_poly.pdbx_strand_id
1 'polypeptide(L)'
;MATEAGNDEARKQAEQKKLEEILDRINYSDRYTDDHYEYRHVILPKQLLKYIPENYWDQKTGALRLLSDREWRAIGIQQSLGWEHYEIHGVFLRYSRLFLRPLIDRFPLVSRSVPEPHVLLFRRAKDYVAPAQPVRAKERRK
;
A
#
# COMPACT_ATOMS: atom_id res chain seq x y z
N MET A 1 6.76 -6.68 43.61
CA MET A 1 5.88 -6.09 42.57
C MET A 1 6.72 -5.64 41.37
N ALA A 2 7.41 -6.56 40.66
CA ALA A 2 8.35 -6.20 39.58
C ALA A 2 8.21 -7.06 38.32
N THR A 3 7.11 -7.81 38.17
CA THR A 3 6.96 -8.85 37.13
C THR A 3 6.08 -8.44 35.95
N GLU A 4 5.39 -7.31 36.01
CA GLU A 4 4.43 -6.89 34.96
C GLU A 4 5.11 -6.13 33.81
N ALA A 5 6.02 -5.21 34.12
CA ALA A 5 6.70 -4.38 33.11
C ALA A 5 7.55 -5.20 32.11
N GLY A 6 8.23 -6.25 32.56
CA GLY A 6 9.04 -7.11 31.67
C GLY A 6 8.20 -7.99 30.74
N ASN A 7 6.97 -8.33 31.13
CA ASN A 7 6.08 -9.15 30.31
C ASN A 7 5.42 -8.34 29.18
N ASP A 8 5.10 -7.06 29.44
CA ASP A 8 4.53 -6.17 28.43
C ASP A 8 5.53 -5.81 27.32
N GLU A 9 6.80 -5.64 27.68
CA GLU A 9 7.85 -5.33 26.72
C GLU A 9 8.15 -6.53 25.80
N ALA A 10 8.19 -7.74 26.36
CA ALA A 10 8.32 -8.97 25.57
C ALA A 10 7.14 -9.18 24.60
N ARG A 11 5.91 -8.87 25.02
CA ARG A 11 4.72 -8.91 24.15
C ARG A 11 4.82 -7.92 22.99
N LYS A 12 5.17 -6.67 23.28
CA LYS A 12 5.35 -5.63 22.26
C LYS A 12 6.44 -6.01 21.25
N GLN A 13 7.55 -6.58 21.72
CA GLN A 13 8.63 -7.05 20.85
C GLN A 13 8.16 -8.20 19.95
N ALA A 14 7.38 -9.15 20.47
CA ALA A 14 6.83 -10.25 19.67
C ALA A 14 5.84 -9.73 18.61
N GLU A 15 5.01 -8.74 18.95
CA GLU A 15 4.10 -8.10 18.00
C GLU A 15 4.83 -7.31 16.92
N GLN A 16 5.88 -6.56 17.28
CA GLN A 16 6.72 -5.85 16.34
C GLN A 16 7.41 -6.81 15.37
N LYS A 17 8.03 -7.88 15.87
CA LYS A 17 8.68 -8.89 15.02
C LYS A 17 7.70 -9.53 14.05
N LYS A 18 6.49 -9.84 14.52
CA LYS A 18 5.41 -10.37 13.67
C LYS A 18 4.97 -9.38 12.60
N LEU A 19 4.90 -8.08 12.95
CA LEU A 19 4.59 -7.03 11.99
C LEU A 19 5.68 -6.94 10.93
N GLU A 20 6.96 -6.96 11.32
CA GLU A 20 8.09 -6.95 10.39
C GLU A 20 8.05 -8.14 9.41
N GLU A 21 7.77 -9.35 9.90
CA GLU A 21 7.57 -10.55 9.06
C GLU A 21 6.39 -10.41 8.08
N ILE A 22 5.33 -9.70 8.48
CA ILE A 22 4.20 -9.39 7.61
C ILE A 22 4.61 -8.35 6.56
N LEU A 23 5.39 -7.33 6.94
CA LEU A 23 5.87 -6.29 6.03
C LEU A 23 6.81 -6.85 4.95
N ASP A 24 7.64 -7.83 5.30
CA ASP A 24 8.54 -8.51 4.35
C ASP A 24 7.75 -9.27 3.26
N ARG A 25 6.51 -9.67 3.55
CA ARG A 25 5.60 -10.32 2.60
C ARG A 25 4.87 -9.35 1.68
N ILE A 26 5.14 -8.05 1.74
CA ILE A 26 4.59 -7.08 0.79
C ILE A 26 5.17 -7.38 -0.59
N ASN A 27 4.29 -7.65 -1.56
CA ASN A 27 4.70 -7.95 -2.92
C ASN A 27 4.67 -6.69 -3.79
N TYR A 28 5.76 -6.45 -4.51
CA TYR A 28 5.91 -5.32 -5.42
C TYR A 28 5.94 -5.85 -6.85
N SER A 29 5.03 -5.38 -7.68
CA SER A 29 5.03 -5.75 -9.10
C SER A 29 6.14 -5.05 -9.90
N ASP A 30 6.36 -5.58 -11.10
CA ASP A 30 7.18 -4.93 -12.11
C ASP A 30 6.61 -3.55 -12.48
N ARG A 31 7.52 -2.65 -12.85
CA ARG A 31 7.13 -1.32 -13.35
C ARG A 31 6.69 -1.45 -14.80
N TYR A 32 5.55 -0.89 -15.11
CA TYR A 32 5.06 -0.72 -16.48
C TYR A 32 4.92 0.77 -16.75
N THR A 33 5.18 1.19 -17.98
CA THR A 33 5.24 2.61 -18.31
C THR A 33 4.42 2.92 -19.53
N ASP A 34 3.76 4.06 -19.51
CA ASP A 34 3.05 4.64 -20.65
C ASP A 34 3.79 5.90 -21.16
N ASP A 35 3.22 6.66 -22.09
CA ASP A 35 3.86 7.87 -22.64
C ASP A 35 4.23 8.92 -21.57
N HIS A 36 3.41 9.08 -20.53
CA HIS A 36 3.56 10.15 -19.54
C HIS A 36 3.96 9.68 -18.13
N TYR A 37 3.66 8.44 -17.77
CA TYR A 37 3.78 7.93 -16.40
C TYR A 37 4.41 6.54 -16.33
N GLU A 38 5.05 6.25 -15.21
CA GLU A 38 5.39 4.92 -14.75
C GLU A 38 4.38 4.47 -13.71
N TYR A 39 4.03 3.20 -13.74
CA TYR A 39 3.03 2.58 -12.90
C TYR A 39 3.59 1.33 -12.24
N ARG A 40 3.06 1.04 -11.04
CA ARG A 40 3.33 -0.18 -10.28
C ARG A 40 2.16 -0.42 -9.34
N HIS A 41 1.84 -1.69 -9.10
CA HIS A 41 0.97 -2.08 -8.01
C HIS A 41 1.73 -2.74 -6.85
N VAL A 42 1.27 -2.48 -5.64
CA VAL A 42 1.77 -3.11 -4.40
C VAL A 42 0.65 -3.94 -3.81
N ILE A 43 0.96 -5.20 -3.49
CA ILE A 43 0.00 -6.14 -2.93
C ILE A 43 0.34 -6.35 -1.46
N LEU A 44 -0.54 -5.88 -0.58
CA LEU A 44 -0.41 -6.03 0.86
C LEU A 44 -0.88 -7.43 1.30
N PRO A 45 -0.21 -8.04 2.28
CA PRO A 45 -0.69 -9.27 2.87
C PRO A 45 -1.98 -9.02 3.66
N LYS A 46 -2.94 -9.95 3.59
CA LYS A 46 -4.24 -9.85 4.28
C LYS A 46 -4.12 -9.65 5.79
N GLN A 47 -3.02 -10.11 6.39
CA GLN A 47 -2.73 -9.94 7.81
C GLN A 47 -2.42 -8.49 8.15
N LEU A 48 -1.77 -7.75 7.26
CA LEU A 48 -1.41 -6.35 7.45
C LEU A 48 -2.65 -5.45 7.48
N LEU A 49 -3.68 -5.78 6.69
CA LEU A 49 -4.91 -5.01 6.63
C LEU A 49 -5.58 -4.82 8.00
N LYS A 50 -5.42 -5.78 8.92
CA LYS A 50 -5.98 -5.71 10.28
C LYS A 50 -5.28 -4.68 11.17
N TYR A 51 -4.05 -4.31 10.83
CA TYR A 51 -3.26 -3.31 11.56
C TYR A 51 -3.43 -1.90 11.00
N ILE A 52 -4.09 -1.77 9.84
CA ILE A 52 -4.34 -0.47 9.22
C ILE A 52 -5.48 0.22 9.97
N PRO A 53 -5.29 1.45 10.50
CA PRO A 53 -6.34 2.14 11.23
C PRO A 53 -7.56 2.43 10.35
N GLU A 54 -8.76 2.39 10.95
CA GLU A 54 -10.05 2.56 10.27
C GLU A 54 -10.19 3.89 9.49
N ASN A 55 -9.41 4.92 9.87
CA ASN A 55 -9.40 6.22 9.20
C ASN A 55 -8.80 6.21 7.78
N TYR A 56 -8.08 5.14 7.42
CA TYR A 56 -7.55 4.92 6.07
C TYR A 56 -8.52 4.13 5.19
N TRP A 57 -9.60 3.62 5.77
CA TRP A 57 -10.63 2.89 5.05
C TRP A 57 -11.75 3.84 4.62
N ASP A 58 -12.17 3.73 3.38
CA ASP A 58 -13.34 4.41 2.88
C ASP A 58 -14.59 3.54 3.13
N GLN A 59 -15.47 4.03 4.01
CA GLN A 59 -16.70 3.34 4.43
C GLN A 59 -17.65 3.04 3.27
N LYS A 60 -17.56 3.79 2.16
CA LYS A 60 -18.45 3.62 1.00
C LYS A 60 -17.98 2.54 0.03
N THR A 61 -16.67 2.33 -0.06
CA THR A 61 -16.06 1.43 -1.04
C THR A 61 -15.53 0.16 -0.40
N GLY A 62 -15.28 0.15 0.91
CA GLY A 62 -14.64 -0.97 1.62
C GLY A 62 -13.17 -1.16 1.23
N ALA A 63 -12.59 -0.16 0.55
CA ALA A 63 -11.20 -0.13 0.13
C ALA A 63 -10.45 0.99 0.84
N LEU A 64 -9.12 0.98 0.74
CA LEU A 64 -8.31 2.06 1.28
C LEU A 64 -8.56 3.35 0.49
N ARG A 65 -8.67 4.47 1.21
CA ARG A 65 -8.77 5.80 0.58
C ARG A 65 -7.47 6.15 -0.14
N LEU A 66 -7.46 7.29 -0.85
CA LEU A 66 -6.21 7.83 -1.37
C LEU A 66 -5.27 8.19 -0.22
N LEU A 67 -4.16 7.44 -0.13
CA LEU A 67 -3.09 7.62 0.83
C LEU A 67 -2.02 8.57 0.29
N SER A 68 -1.63 9.54 1.10
CA SER A 68 -0.46 10.40 0.86
C SER A 68 0.86 9.65 1.08
N ASP A 69 1.98 10.21 0.59
CA ASP A 69 3.34 9.64 0.75
C ASP A 69 3.65 9.23 2.20
N ARG A 70 3.27 10.07 3.17
CA ARG A 70 3.48 9.77 4.59
C ARG A 70 2.62 8.62 5.09
N GLU A 71 1.38 8.53 4.62
CA GLU A 71 0.42 7.52 5.10
C GLU A 71 0.78 6.13 4.58
N TRP A 72 1.08 5.98 3.28
CA TRP A 72 1.45 4.67 2.76
C TRP A 72 2.84 4.22 3.24
N ARG A 73 3.76 5.15 3.51
CA ARG A 73 5.03 4.82 4.19
C ARG A 73 4.82 4.35 5.63
N ALA A 74 3.85 4.92 6.35
CA ALA A 74 3.51 4.50 7.70
C ALA A 74 2.94 3.07 7.75
N ILE A 75 2.28 2.61 6.68
CA ILE A 75 1.82 1.21 6.54
C ILE A 75 3.01 0.25 6.31
N GLY A 76 4.18 0.77 5.97
CA GLY A 76 5.40 -0.01 5.71
C GLY A 76 5.67 -0.28 4.23
N ILE A 77 4.97 0.40 3.32
CA ILE A 77 5.29 0.35 1.89
C ILE A 77 6.56 1.19 1.66
N GLN A 78 7.57 0.56 1.06
CA GLN A 78 8.87 1.18 0.82
C GLN A 78 9.14 1.23 -0.68
N GLN A 79 9.11 2.45 -1.23
CA GLN A 79 9.43 2.71 -2.63
C GLN A 79 10.15 4.05 -2.78
N SER A 80 10.72 4.27 -3.96
CA SER A 80 11.45 5.50 -4.30
C SER A 80 10.59 6.75 -4.16
N LEU A 81 11.20 7.93 -4.24
CA LEU A 81 10.47 9.19 -4.24
C LEU A 81 9.67 9.35 -5.55
N GLY A 82 8.59 10.13 -5.48
CA GLY A 82 7.76 10.51 -6.63
C GLY A 82 6.60 9.57 -6.96
N TRP A 83 6.42 8.48 -6.21
CA TRP A 83 5.25 7.62 -6.38
C TRP A 83 4.03 8.20 -5.67
N GLU A 84 2.96 8.39 -6.44
CA GLU A 84 1.65 8.84 -6.00
C GLU A 84 0.67 7.67 -6.04
N HIS A 85 -0.05 7.45 -4.94
CA HIS A 85 -1.16 6.50 -4.92
C HIS A 85 -2.35 7.14 -5.64
N TYR A 86 -2.72 6.63 -6.82
CA TYR A 86 -3.62 7.33 -7.74
C TYR A 86 -5.02 6.72 -7.86
N GLU A 87 -5.20 5.44 -7.58
CA GLU A 87 -6.50 4.80 -7.77
C GLU A 87 -6.90 3.86 -6.64
N ILE A 88 -8.19 3.93 -6.28
CA ILE A 88 -8.85 2.99 -5.39
C ILE A 88 -9.42 1.87 -6.27
N HIS A 89 -8.92 0.64 -6.13
CA HIS A 89 -9.40 -0.55 -6.83
C HIS A 89 -10.82 -1.01 -6.40
N GLY A 90 -11.68 -0.08 -5.94
CA GLY A 90 -13.05 -0.34 -5.50
C GLY A 90 -14.13 0.02 -6.53
N VAL A 91 -13.78 0.71 -7.62
CA VAL A 91 -14.78 1.32 -8.53
C VAL A 91 -14.82 0.69 -9.93
N PHE A 92 -13.69 0.19 -10.44
CA PHE A 92 -13.60 -0.28 -11.84
C PHE A 92 -14.46 -1.53 -12.15
N LEU A 93 -14.76 -2.37 -11.15
CA LEU A 93 -15.56 -3.59 -11.34
C LEU A 93 -17.07 -3.40 -11.14
N ARG A 94 -17.55 -2.23 -10.72
CA ARG A 94 -19.00 -1.96 -10.62
C ARG A 94 -19.62 -1.53 -11.96
N TYR A 95 -18.90 -0.74 -12.76
CA TYR A 95 -19.43 -0.23 -14.03
C TYR A 95 -19.27 -1.21 -15.21
N SER A 96 -18.24 -2.07 -15.20
CA SER A 96 -18.03 -3.09 -16.25
C SER A 96 -18.97 -4.30 -16.15
N ARG A 97 -19.57 -4.55 -14.97
CA ARG A 97 -20.54 -5.64 -14.76
C ARG A 97 -21.93 -5.40 -15.34
N LEU A 98 -22.25 -4.19 -15.76
CA LEU A 98 -23.55 -3.88 -16.36
C LEU A 98 -23.57 -4.02 -17.90
N PHE A 99 -22.41 -4.20 -18.56
CA PHE A 99 -22.34 -4.11 -20.03
C PHE A 99 -21.81 -5.36 -20.78
N LEU A 100 -21.20 -6.36 -20.12
CA LEU A 100 -20.61 -7.53 -20.81
C LEU A 100 -21.12 -8.88 -20.26
N ARG A 101 -22.43 -9.11 -20.35
CA ARG A 101 -23.05 -10.37 -19.88
C ARG A 101 -22.75 -11.66 -20.70
N PRO A 102 -22.29 -11.67 -21.97
CA PRO A 102 -22.06 -12.95 -22.66
C PRO A 102 -20.59 -13.41 -22.80
N LEU A 103 -19.57 -12.70 -22.27
CA LEU A 103 -18.15 -13.03 -22.53
C LEU A 103 -17.30 -13.41 -21.30
N ILE A 104 -17.93 -13.72 -20.16
CA ILE A 104 -17.21 -13.99 -18.89
C ILE A 104 -17.06 -15.50 -18.59
N ASP A 105 -17.75 -16.39 -19.31
CA ASP A 105 -17.63 -17.85 -19.10
C ASP A 105 -16.34 -18.49 -19.65
N ARG A 106 -15.40 -17.71 -20.20
CA ARG A 106 -14.13 -18.23 -20.76
C ARG A 106 -12.90 -18.08 -19.86
N PHE A 107 -13.02 -17.48 -18.67
CA PHE A 107 -11.91 -17.34 -17.72
C PHE A 107 -12.25 -17.97 -16.35
N PRO A 108 -11.82 -19.23 -16.10
CA PRO A 108 -12.19 -19.96 -14.89
C PRO A 108 -11.26 -19.69 -13.69
N LEU A 109 -10.73 -18.47 -13.49
CA LEU A 109 -9.76 -18.21 -12.40
C LEU A 109 -9.75 -16.77 -11.83
N VAL A 110 -10.86 -16.04 -11.84
CA VAL A 110 -11.00 -14.84 -10.98
C VAL A 110 -12.22 -15.02 -10.10
N SER A 111 -11.97 -15.55 -8.89
CA SER A 111 -12.93 -15.68 -7.80
C SER A 111 -13.78 -14.42 -7.68
N ARG A 112 -15.10 -14.61 -7.78
CA ARG A 112 -16.17 -13.60 -7.74
C ARG A 112 -16.24 -12.76 -6.45
N SER A 113 -15.26 -12.77 -5.55
CA SER A 113 -15.39 -12.21 -4.21
C SER A 113 -14.55 -10.96 -3.99
N VAL A 114 -15.24 -9.82 -3.85
CA VAL A 114 -14.79 -8.59 -3.15
C VAL A 114 -13.63 -7.84 -3.85
N PRO A 115 -13.71 -6.51 -4.06
CA PRO A 115 -12.55 -5.76 -4.55
C PRO A 115 -11.39 -6.02 -3.59
N GLU A 116 -10.28 -6.54 -4.09
CA GLU A 116 -9.13 -6.90 -3.27
C GLU A 116 -8.57 -5.63 -2.61
N PRO A 117 -8.89 -5.33 -1.34
CA PRO A 117 -8.55 -4.02 -0.76
C PRO A 117 -7.06 -3.91 -0.43
N HIS A 118 -6.30 -4.95 -0.77
CA HIS A 118 -4.89 -5.09 -0.54
C HIS A 118 -4.03 -4.69 -1.75
N VAL A 119 -4.63 -4.39 -2.91
CA VAL A 119 -3.88 -3.94 -4.08
C VAL A 119 -3.92 -2.42 -4.16
N LEU A 120 -2.75 -1.79 -4.03
CA LEU A 120 -2.57 -0.34 -4.10
C LEU A 120 -1.86 0.04 -5.40
N LEU A 121 -2.43 0.98 -6.14
CA LEU A 121 -1.94 1.43 -7.45
C LEU A 121 -1.16 2.73 -7.31
N PHE A 122 0.11 2.68 -7.74
CA PHE A 122 0.99 3.82 -7.73
C PHE A 122 1.34 4.25 -9.14
N ARG A 123 1.44 5.56 -9.35
CA ARG A 123 1.99 6.17 -10.56
C ARG A 123 3.10 7.15 -10.21
N ARG A 124 3.99 7.41 -11.15
CA ARG A 124 5.06 8.40 -11.05
C ARG A 124 5.29 9.04 -12.40
N ALA A 125 5.48 10.36 -12.47
CA ALA A 125 5.85 11.01 -13.73
C ALA A 125 7.24 10.52 -14.20
N LYS A 126 7.41 10.25 -15.49
CA LYS A 126 8.71 9.84 -16.05
C LYS A 126 9.78 10.92 -15.85
N ASP A 127 9.40 12.18 -16.02
CA ASP A 127 10.26 13.34 -15.82
C ASP A 127 10.37 13.79 -14.35
N TYR A 128 10.08 12.90 -13.39
CA TYR A 128 10.14 13.25 -11.98
C TYR A 128 11.57 13.61 -11.56
N VAL A 129 11.78 14.89 -11.28
CA VAL A 129 12.98 15.41 -10.62
C VAL A 129 12.67 15.54 -9.13
N ALA A 130 13.36 14.76 -8.29
CA ALA A 130 13.22 14.88 -6.85
C ALA A 130 13.60 16.32 -6.44
N PRO A 131 12.78 17.01 -5.62
CA PRO A 131 13.14 18.33 -5.13
C PRO A 131 14.48 18.23 -4.40
N ALA A 132 15.39 19.16 -4.69
CA ALA A 132 16.71 19.19 -4.07
C ALA A 132 16.53 19.16 -2.54
N GLN A 133 16.94 18.06 -1.90
CA GLN A 133 16.89 17.99 -0.45
C GLN A 133 17.81 19.10 0.08
N PRO A 134 17.38 19.91 1.06
CA PRO A 134 18.27 20.87 1.68
C PRO A 134 19.44 20.08 2.24
N VAL A 135 20.62 20.25 1.65
CA VAL A 135 21.85 19.64 2.12
C VAL A 135 22.00 20.07 3.57
N ARG A 136 21.79 19.14 4.50
CA ARG A 136 21.99 19.38 5.92
C ARG A 136 23.48 19.71 6.06
N ALA A 137 23.78 21.00 6.10
CA ALA A 137 25.14 21.50 6.27
C ALA A 137 25.67 20.80 7.51
N LYS A 138 26.65 19.92 7.31
CA LYS A 138 27.36 19.30 8.43
C LYS A 138 28.07 20.46 9.11
N GLU A 139 27.46 20.96 10.17
CA GLU A 139 28.07 21.93 11.07
C GLU A 139 29.34 21.26 11.60
N ARG A 140 30.48 21.58 10.96
CA ARG A 140 31.81 21.22 11.43
C ARG A 140 31.98 21.97 12.74
N ARG A 141 31.58 21.34 13.85
CA ARG A 141 31.99 21.74 15.20
C ARG A 141 33.52 21.85 15.18
N LYS A 142 34.00 23.07 15.38
CA LYS A 142 35.40 23.40 15.61
C LYS A 142 35.64 23.49 17.11
#